data_AF-A0A0D0BQ03-F1
#
_entry.id   AF-A0A0D0BQ03-F1
#
_cell.length_a   1.000
_cell.length_b   1.000
_cell.length_c   1.000
_cell.angle_alpha   90.00
_cell.angle_beta   90.00
_cell.angle_gamma   90.00
#
_symmetry.space_group_name_H-M   'P 1'
#
loop_
_entity.id
_entity.type
_entity.pdbx_description
1 polymer ?
#
loop_
_entity_poly.entity_id
_entity_poly.type
_entity_poly.pdbx_seq_one_letter_code
_entity_poly.pdbx_strand_id
1 'polypeptide(L)'
;MANPLPAPATLLVMGPDYIYGTLPVPPPPLQNPVSTADIMTAVELASQAMRFRGEFAIHDFLDSPNYVNDAAAGACVKYRDAVVALSNSLAAAPAWFVQWNNDTFNTLVQDVHDLTANMMIPIARNHNLRTVMDDNGPFQQVPFPNAVWPWGKSVAGPNGVQVVLPGLCNTQAVDQLTSAEASAYFMGYYPGIQIPHVVQQRKIAILRAIGRDV
;
A
#
# COMPACT_ATOMS: atom_id res chain seq x y z
N MET A 1 22.67 21.91 -25.05
CA MET A 1 21.84 22.91 -24.36
C MET A 1 20.67 22.16 -23.74
N ALA A 2 20.64 21.99 -22.42
CA ALA A 2 19.53 21.32 -21.76
C ALA A 2 18.31 22.26 -21.79
N ASN A 3 17.15 21.76 -22.20
CA ASN A 3 15.90 22.51 -22.10
C ASN A 3 15.73 22.96 -20.63
N PRO A 4 15.35 24.22 -20.37
CA PRO A 4 14.97 24.62 -19.02
C PRO A 4 13.78 23.73 -18.60
N LEU A 5 13.98 22.94 -17.55
CA LEU A 5 12.89 22.19 -16.91
C LEU A 5 11.76 23.19 -16.60
N PRO A 6 10.49 22.83 -16.82
CA PRO A 6 9.38 23.71 -16.47
C PRO A 6 9.53 24.10 -14.99
N ALA A 7 9.52 25.40 -14.70
CA ALA A 7 9.72 25.89 -13.34
C ALA A 7 8.71 25.18 -12.43
N PRO A 8 9.14 24.51 -11.33
CA PRO A 8 8.24 23.75 -10.45
C PRO A 8 6.98 24.52 -10.03
N ALA A 9 7.06 25.85 -9.93
CA ALA A 9 5.93 26.73 -9.65
C ALA A 9 4.75 26.63 -10.64
N THR A 10 4.98 26.16 -11.88
CA THR A 10 3.92 25.86 -12.84
C THR A 10 3.02 24.68 -12.42
N LEU A 11 3.44 23.91 -11.42
CA LEU A 11 2.62 22.86 -10.81
C LEU A 11 1.61 23.43 -9.79
N LEU A 12 1.85 24.64 -9.27
CA LEU A 12 1.03 25.29 -8.24
C LEU A 12 0.02 26.29 -8.83
N VAL A 13 -0.37 26.12 -10.09
CA VAL A 13 -1.26 27.06 -10.79
C VAL A 13 -2.61 27.14 -10.07
N MET A 14 -3.05 28.36 -9.77
CA MET A 14 -4.40 28.62 -9.29
C MET A 14 -5.37 28.50 -10.48
N GLY A 15 -6.33 27.61 -10.35
CA GLY A 15 -7.40 27.39 -11.33
C GLY A 15 -8.66 26.92 -10.60
N PRO A 16 -9.81 26.84 -11.31
CA PRO A 16 -11.07 26.41 -10.71
C PRO A 16 -10.96 25.01 -10.08
N ASP A 17 -10.01 24.20 -10.55
CA ASP A 17 -9.75 22.85 -10.05
C ASP A 17 -8.79 22.82 -8.86
N TYR A 18 -8.15 23.92 -8.45
CA TYR A 18 -7.11 23.94 -7.41
C TYR A 18 -7.48 24.90 -6.27
N ILE A 19 -8.09 24.35 -5.22
CA ILE A 19 -8.41 25.09 -3.99
C ILE A 19 -7.31 24.81 -2.97
N TYR A 20 -6.45 25.80 -2.73
CA TYR A 20 -5.33 25.72 -1.77
C TYR A 20 -5.70 26.22 -0.36
N GLY A 21 -6.91 26.73 -0.15
CA GLY A 21 -7.32 27.32 1.12
C GLY A 21 -6.38 28.45 1.56
N THR A 22 -5.91 28.39 2.81
CA THR A 22 -4.96 29.33 3.42
C THR A 22 -3.49 28.97 3.21
N LEU A 23 -3.18 27.93 2.42
CA LEU A 23 -1.80 27.51 2.23
C LEU A 23 -0.96 28.64 1.62
N PRO A 24 0.22 28.93 2.19
CA PRO A 24 1.15 29.90 1.62
C PRO A 24 1.84 29.28 0.39
N VAL A 25 1.32 29.57 -0.80
CA VAL A 25 1.94 29.13 -2.06
C VAL A 25 3.25 29.91 -2.28
N PRO A 26 4.41 29.23 -2.37
CA PRO A 26 5.70 29.91 -2.54
C PRO A 26 5.78 30.66 -3.87
N PRO A 27 6.35 31.88 -3.89
CA PRO A 27 6.42 32.68 -5.09
C PRO A 27 7.43 32.11 -6.11
N PRO A 28 7.13 32.13 -7.42
CA PRO A 28 8.13 31.87 -8.46
C PRO A 28 9.12 33.05 -8.64
N PRO A 29 10.35 32.84 -9.15
CA PRO A 29 11.00 31.55 -9.47
C PRO A 29 11.92 31.03 -8.34
N LEU A 30 12.19 29.72 -8.35
CA LEU A 30 13.20 29.11 -7.48
C LEU A 30 14.61 29.48 -7.91
N GLN A 31 15.54 29.53 -6.96
CA GLN A 31 16.97 29.72 -7.24
C GLN A 31 17.58 28.46 -7.87
N ASN A 32 18.65 28.63 -8.66
CA ASN A 32 19.43 27.53 -9.23
C ASN A 32 20.92 27.70 -8.83
N PRO A 33 21.51 26.79 -8.04
CA PRO A 33 20.91 25.57 -7.50
C PRO A 33 19.82 25.87 -6.47
N VAL A 34 18.86 24.96 -6.34
CA VAL A 34 17.78 25.03 -5.35
C VAL A 34 18.39 24.99 -3.95
N SER A 35 17.99 25.91 -3.08
CA SER A 35 18.51 25.98 -1.71
C SER A 35 17.86 24.93 -0.81
N THR A 36 18.51 24.59 0.31
CA THR A 36 17.88 23.74 1.34
C THR A 36 16.60 24.37 1.90
N ALA A 37 16.52 25.71 1.96
CA ALA A 37 15.32 26.40 2.40
C ALA A 37 14.15 26.17 1.43
N ASP A 38 14.39 26.22 0.12
CA ASP A 38 13.37 25.95 -0.90
C ASP A 38 12.83 24.51 -0.77
N ILE A 39 13.71 23.54 -0.51
CA ILE A 39 13.32 22.14 -0.28
C ILE A 39 12.42 22.04 0.96
N MET A 40 12.83 22.66 2.08
CA MET A 40 12.05 22.62 3.32
C MET A 40 10.68 23.28 3.14
N THR A 41 10.61 24.43 2.47
CA THR A 41 9.34 25.09 2.12
C THR A 41 8.46 24.19 1.26
N ALA A 42 9.02 23.50 0.26
CA ALA A 42 8.26 22.59 -0.59
C ALA A 42 7.74 21.36 0.17
N VAL A 43 8.55 20.79 1.07
CA VAL A 43 8.15 19.68 1.96
C VAL A 43 7.05 20.11 2.92
N GLU A 44 7.19 21.28 3.54
CA GLU A 44 6.21 21.82 4.46
C GLU A 44 4.88 22.11 3.76
N LEU A 45 4.91 22.74 2.58
CA LEU A 45 3.72 22.98 1.77
C LEU A 45 2.98 21.69 1.44
N ALA A 46 3.68 20.65 0.97
CA ALA A 46 3.08 19.36 0.67
C ALA A 46 2.48 18.69 1.92
N SER A 47 3.16 18.81 3.06
CA SER A 47 2.70 18.23 4.33
C SER A 47 1.45 18.93 4.84
N GLN A 48 1.42 20.27 4.81
CA GLN A 48 0.25 21.06 5.20
C GLN A 48 -0.93 20.81 4.26
N ALA A 49 -0.69 20.71 2.95
CA ALA A 49 -1.73 20.41 1.97
C ALA A 49 -2.40 19.06 2.22
N MET A 50 -1.60 18.02 2.49
CA MET A 50 -2.12 16.69 2.83
C MET A 50 -2.90 16.69 4.15
N ARG A 51 -2.40 17.42 5.16
CA ARG A 51 -3.08 17.57 6.44
C ARG A 51 -4.43 18.26 6.28
N PHE A 52 -4.48 19.41 5.62
CA PHE A 52 -5.70 20.18 5.40
C PHE A 52 -6.70 19.41 4.52
N ARG A 53 -6.22 18.72 3.50
CA ARG A 53 -7.04 17.77 2.73
C ARG A 53 -7.63 16.70 3.65
N GLY A 54 -6.86 16.11 4.56
CA GLY A 54 -7.35 15.08 5.48
C GLY A 54 -8.33 15.60 6.53
N GLU A 55 -8.01 16.71 7.19
CA GLU A 55 -8.79 17.30 8.29
C GLU A 55 -10.12 17.90 7.81
N PHE A 56 -10.15 18.46 6.60
CA PHE A 56 -11.31 19.20 6.08
C PHE A 56 -12.01 18.53 4.89
N ALA A 57 -11.69 17.28 4.54
CA ALA A 57 -12.36 16.54 3.47
C ALA A 57 -13.79 16.06 3.81
N ILE A 58 -14.27 16.26 5.03
CA ILE A 58 -15.64 15.91 5.42
C ILE A 58 -16.57 17.02 4.90
N HIS A 59 -17.73 16.64 4.36
CA HIS A 59 -18.71 17.54 3.70
C HIS A 59 -18.99 18.85 4.47
N ASP A 60 -19.01 18.79 5.80
CA ASP A 60 -19.30 19.94 6.66
C ASP A 60 -18.17 20.98 6.74
N PHE A 61 -16.99 20.68 6.20
CA PHE A 61 -15.81 21.55 6.23
C PHE A 61 -15.31 21.99 4.85
N LEU A 62 -16.05 21.72 3.77
CA LEU A 62 -15.66 22.15 2.42
C LEU A 62 -15.60 23.68 2.29
N ASP A 63 -16.39 24.40 3.08
CA ASP A 63 -16.39 25.87 3.16
C ASP A 63 -15.30 26.41 4.11
N SER A 64 -14.52 25.52 4.74
CA SER A 64 -13.41 25.93 5.60
C SER A 64 -12.39 26.73 4.78
N PRO A 65 -11.89 27.87 5.29
CA PRO A 65 -10.81 28.60 4.62
C PRO A 65 -9.54 27.75 4.51
N ASN A 66 -9.40 26.71 5.33
CA ASN A 66 -8.25 25.80 5.30
C ASN A 66 -8.50 24.57 4.40
N TYR A 67 -9.66 24.44 3.76
CA TYR A 67 -9.91 23.28 2.89
C TYR A 67 -8.95 23.29 1.70
N VAL A 68 -8.33 22.13 1.46
CA VAL A 68 -7.46 21.88 0.32
C VAL A 68 -8.04 20.70 -0.45
N ASN A 69 -8.35 20.91 -1.73
CA ASN A 69 -8.91 19.85 -2.55
C ASN A 69 -7.83 18.87 -3.06
N ASP A 70 -8.27 17.72 -3.59
CA ASP A 70 -7.35 16.64 -4.02
C ASP A 70 -6.34 17.09 -5.09
N ALA A 71 -6.77 17.93 -6.03
CA ALA A 71 -5.92 18.44 -7.10
C ALA A 71 -4.83 19.40 -6.56
N ALA A 72 -5.17 20.28 -5.63
CA ALA A 72 -4.23 21.16 -4.94
C ALA A 72 -3.24 20.38 -4.06
N ALA A 73 -3.72 19.37 -3.31
CA ALA A 73 -2.84 18.48 -2.56
C ALA A 73 -1.86 17.73 -3.48
N GLY A 74 -2.37 17.19 -4.60
CA GLY A 74 -1.54 16.53 -5.62
C GLY A 74 -0.52 17.48 -6.28
N ALA A 75 -0.91 18.73 -6.53
CA ALA A 75 -0.01 19.77 -7.05
C ALA A 75 1.13 20.07 -6.06
N CYS A 76 0.84 20.24 -4.77
CA CYS A 76 1.86 20.49 -3.75
C CYS A 76 2.86 19.32 -3.62
N VAL A 77 2.38 18.07 -3.71
CA VAL A 77 3.24 16.87 -3.71
C VAL A 77 4.15 16.86 -4.95
N LYS A 78 3.60 17.10 -6.14
CA LYS A 78 4.40 17.17 -7.38
C LYS A 78 5.43 18.30 -7.35
N TYR A 79 5.05 19.45 -6.79
CA TYR A 79 5.96 20.56 -6.59
C TYR A 79 7.14 20.16 -5.69
N ARG A 80 6.88 19.59 -4.50
CA ARG A 80 7.91 19.06 -3.61
C ARG A 80 8.87 18.12 -4.34
N ASP A 81 8.34 17.14 -5.06
CA ASP A 81 9.16 16.14 -5.75
C ASP A 81 10.05 16.79 -6.83
N ALA A 82 9.52 17.76 -7.56
CA ALA A 82 10.29 18.53 -8.53
C ALA A 82 11.38 19.39 -7.88
N VAL A 83 11.09 20.06 -6.77
CA VAL A 83 12.08 20.87 -6.01
C VAL A 83 13.20 19.98 -5.46
N VAL A 84 12.85 18.83 -4.88
CA VAL A 84 13.81 17.83 -4.39
C VAL A 84 14.69 17.30 -5.53
N ALA A 85 14.09 16.96 -6.67
CA ALA A 85 14.83 16.44 -7.84
C ALA A 85 15.81 17.47 -8.43
N LEU A 86 15.49 18.77 -8.36
CA LEU A 86 16.39 19.84 -8.79
C LEU A 86 17.56 20.08 -7.80
N SER A 87 17.44 19.62 -6.56
CA SER A 87 18.54 19.62 -5.63
C SER A 87 19.50 18.46 -5.96
N ASN A 88 20.43 18.71 -6.89
CA ASN A 88 21.54 17.79 -7.21
C ASN A 88 22.49 17.54 -6.01
N SER A 89 22.14 17.99 -4.79
CA SER A 89 22.98 18.11 -3.62
C SER A 89 22.48 17.35 -2.39
N LEU A 90 21.45 16.51 -2.50
CA LEU A 90 21.12 15.62 -1.39
C LEU A 90 22.22 14.56 -1.31
N ALA A 91 23.16 14.79 -0.40
CA ALA A 91 24.11 13.77 0.03
C ALA A 91 23.33 12.50 0.37
N ALA A 92 23.88 11.34 0.00
CA ALA A 92 23.30 10.06 0.41
C ALA A 92 23.02 10.09 1.91
N ALA A 93 21.86 9.57 2.31
CA ALA A 93 21.49 9.51 3.72
C ALA A 93 22.64 8.85 4.52
N PRO A 94 23.03 9.40 5.68
CA PRO A 94 24.09 8.81 6.47
C PRO A 94 23.80 7.34 6.77
N ALA A 95 24.84 6.50 6.81
CA ALA A 95 24.68 5.07 7.05
C ALA A 95 23.89 4.76 8.33
N TRP A 96 24.09 5.54 9.40
CA TRP A 96 23.34 5.40 10.65
C TRP A 96 21.84 5.64 10.47
N PHE A 97 21.43 6.56 9.58
CA PHE A 97 20.03 6.87 9.32
C PHE A 97 19.39 5.76 8.49
N VAL A 98 20.10 5.26 7.47
CA VAL A 98 19.64 4.10 6.68
C VAL A 98 19.45 2.90 7.60
N GLN A 99 20.40 2.64 8.51
CA GLN A 99 20.30 1.58 9.49
C GLN A 99 19.12 1.80 10.44
N TRP A 100 19.02 2.97 11.09
CA TRP A 100 17.90 3.30 11.97
C TRP A 100 16.54 3.15 11.28
N ASN A 101 16.44 3.59 10.03
CA ASN A 101 15.22 3.48 9.23
C ASN A 101 14.88 2.00 8.96
N ASN A 102 15.89 1.19 8.62
CA ASN A 102 15.69 -0.24 8.44
C ASN A 102 15.27 -0.93 9.75
N ASP A 103 15.87 -0.55 10.88
CA ASP A 103 15.63 -1.19 12.18
C ASP A 103 14.30 -0.74 12.80
N THR A 104 13.89 0.50 12.56
CA THR A 104 12.68 1.08 13.19
C THR A 104 11.48 1.00 12.26
N PHE A 105 11.60 1.51 11.04
CA PHE A 105 10.46 1.65 10.15
C PHE A 105 10.02 0.30 9.59
N ASN A 106 10.95 -0.59 9.22
CA ASN A 106 10.56 -1.93 8.75
C ASN A 106 9.95 -2.76 9.87
N THR A 107 10.41 -2.60 11.11
CA THR A 107 9.80 -3.24 12.28
C THR A 107 8.38 -2.72 12.49
N LEU A 108 8.16 -1.41 12.43
CA LEU A 108 6.81 -0.84 12.53
C LEU A 108 5.89 -1.32 11.41
N VAL A 109 6.39 -1.41 10.17
CA VAL A 109 5.63 -1.98 9.05
C VAL A 109 5.25 -3.43 9.33
N GLN A 110 6.19 -4.23 9.86
CA GLN A 110 5.92 -5.61 10.26
C GLN A 110 4.87 -5.69 11.39
N ASP A 111 4.97 -4.84 12.41
CA ASP A 111 4.00 -4.78 13.52
C ASP A 111 2.58 -4.47 13.02
N VAL A 112 2.45 -3.54 12.06
CA VAL A 112 1.16 -3.22 11.42
C VAL A 112 0.63 -4.39 10.60
N HIS A 113 1.50 -5.09 9.87
CA HIS A 113 1.10 -6.31 9.16
C HIS A 113 0.64 -7.39 10.13
N ASP A 114 1.40 -7.66 11.19
CA ASP A 114 1.05 -8.67 12.18
C ASP A 114 -0.27 -8.34 12.88
N LEU A 115 -0.49 -7.08 13.26
CA LEU A 115 -1.77 -6.61 13.82
C LEU A 115 -2.92 -6.84 12.82
N THR A 116 -2.72 -6.49 11.55
CA THR A 116 -3.72 -6.68 10.50
C THR A 116 -4.05 -8.16 10.32
N ALA A 117 -3.04 -9.04 10.25
CA ALA A 117 -3.24 -10.49 10.15
C ALA A 117 -3.99 -11.03 11.38
N ASN A 118 -3.59 -10.63 12.58
CA ASN A 118 -4.20 -11.06 13.85
C ASN A 118 -5.69 -10.66 13.95
N MET A 119 -6.09 -9.54 13.36
CA MET A 119 -7.49 -9.13 13.31
C MET A 119 -8.26 -9.80 12.18
N MET A 120 -7.72 -9.78 10.96
CA MET A 120 -8.46 -10.15 9.76
C MET A 120 -8.58 -11.66 9.56
N ILE A 121 -7.55 -12.44 9.93
CA ILE A 121 -7.59 -13.90 9.77
C ILE A 121 -8.72 -14.52 10.59
N PRO A 122 -8.88 -14.25 11.91
CA PRO A 122 -9.98 -14.80 12.69
C PRO A 122 -11.36 -14.35 12.18
N ILE A 123 -11.50 -13.09 11.77
CA ILE A 123 -12.78 -12.56 11.25
C ILE A 123 -13.19 -13.31 9.98
N ALA A 124 -12.29 -13.40 9.00
CA ALA A 124 -12.59 -14.04 7.72
C ALA A 124 -12.75 -15.57 7.87
N ARG A 125 -11.92 -16.23 8.69
CA ARG A 125 -12.10 -17.65 9.00
C ARG A 125 -13.43 -17.92 9.69
N ASN A 126 -13.81 -17.11 10.68
CA ASN A 126 -15.11 -17.26 11.36
C ASN A 126 -16.27 -17.05 10.40
N HIS A 127 -16.16 -16.12 9.45
CA HIS A 127 -17.16 -15.94 8.40
C HIS A 127 -17.31 -17.20 7.55
N ASN A 128 -16.19 -17.80 7.12
CA ASN A 128 -16.18 -19.01 6.32
C ASN A 128 -16.60 -20.26 7.11
N LEU A 129 -16.39 -20.27 8.42
CA LEU A 129 -16.73 -21.39 9.31
C LEU A 129 -18.21 -21.42 9.70
N ARG A 130 -18.91 -20.28 9.68
CA ARG A 130 -20.32 -20.19 10.12
C ARG A 130 -21.14 -21.30 9.49
N THR A 131 -21.82 -22.08 10.33
CA THR A 131 -22.62 -23.27 9.96
C THR A 131 -23.73 -23.04 8.94
N VAL A 132 -24.08 -21.77 8.66
CA VAL A 132 -25.02 -21.36 7.62
C VAL A 132 -24.35 -21.12 6.26
N MET A 133 -23.02 -21.06 6.20
CA MET A 133 -22.26 -20.98 4.95
C MET A 133 -22.08 -22.39 4.41
N ASP A 134 -22.85 -22.72 3.38
CA ASP A 134 -22.73 -23.99 2.67
C ASP A 134 -21.42 -24.05 1.87
N ASP A 135 -21.16 -25.20 1.26
CA ASP A 135 -19.98 -25.39 0.41
C ASP A 135 -20.01 -24.57 -0.88
N ASN A 136 -21.14 -23.90 -1.20
CA ASN A 136 -21.30 -23.03 -2.36
C ASN A 136 -20.84 -21.59 -2.07
N GLY A 137 -20.60 -21.22 -0.81
CA GLY A 137 -20.05 -19.94 -0.40
C GLY A 137 -21.11 -18.83 -0.26
N PRO A 138 -20.74 -17.54 -0.42
CA PRO A 138 -19.41 -17.05 -0.81
C PRO A 138 -18.44 -17.00 0.39
N PHE A 139 -17.28 -17.63 0.24
CA PHE A 139 -16.18 -17.48 1.19
C PHE A 139 -15.59 -16.08 1.10
N GLN A 140 -15.24 -15.53 2.25
CA GLN A 140 -14.32 -14.40 2.36
C GLN A 140 -12.89 -14.86 2.15
N GLN A 141 -12.12 -13.98 1.54
CA GLN A 141 -10.69 -14.14 1.45
C GLN A 141 -10.05 -14.13 2.83
N VAL A 142 -9.12 -15.04 3.09
CA VAL A 142 -8.31 -15.05 4.30
C VAL A 142 -6.88 -14.65 3.92
N PRO A 143 -6.31 -13.58 4.50
CA PRO A 143 -4.94 -13.19 4.21
C PRO A 143 -3.95 -14.25 4.72
N PHE A 144 -2.75 -14.27 4.14
CA PHE A 144 -1.63 -15.06 4.65
C PHE A 144 -1.17 -14.54 6.03
N PRO A 145 -0.37 -15.31 6.80
CA PRO A 145 0.15 -14.89 8.09
C PRO A 145 0.95 -13.58 8.05
N ASN A 146 1.52 -13.21 6.90
CA ASN A 146 2.19 -11.92 6.68
C ASN A 146 1.24 -10.80 6.21
N ALA A 147 -0.08 -10.95 6.45
CA ALA A 147 -1.15 -10.02 6.04
C ALA A 147 -1.32 -9.78 4.54
N VAL A 148 -0.70 -10.58 3.67
CA VAL A 148 -0.91 -10.47 2.21
C VAL A 148 -2.22 -11.14 1.81
N TRP A 149 -3.07 -10.40 1.11
CA TRP A 149 -4.31 -10.90 0.51
C TRP A 149 -3.99 -11.73 -0.76
N PRO A 150 -4.29 -13.05 -0.80
CA PRO A 150 -3.75 -13.94 -1.84
C PRO A 150 -4.32 -13.76 -3.26
N TRP A 151 -5.62 -13.57 -3.40
CA TRP A 151 -6.39 -13.57 -4.64
C TRP A 151 -5.87 -12.50 -5.60
N GLY A 152 -5.59 -12.92 -6.84
CA GLY A 152 -5.04 -12.07 -7.89
C GLY A 152 -3.57 -11.70 -7.70
N LYS A 153 -2.91 -12.14 -6.62
CA LYS A 153 -1.46 -11.91 -6.43
C LYS A 153 -0.64 -12.94 -7.18
N SER A 154 0.43 -12.47 -7.81
CA SER A 154 1.52 -13.30 -8.30
C SER A 154 2.45 -13.62 -7.12
N VAL A 155 2.62 -14.90 -6.82
CA VAL A 155 3.50 -15.38 -5.75
C VAL A 155 4.45 -16.45 -6.28
N ALA A 156 5.57 -16.67 -5.58
CA ALA A 156 6.45 -17.78 -5.88
C ALA A 156 5.77 -19.12 -5.53
N GLY A 157 5.55 -19.96 -6.54
CA GLY A 157 5.17 -21.35 -6.41
C GLY A 157 6.40 -22.29 -6.32
N PRO A 158 6.18 -23.60 -6.48
CA PRO A 158 7.26 -24.59 -6.47
C PRO A 158 8.36 -24.24 -7.47
N ASN A 159 9.62 -24.41 -7.07
CA ASN A 159 10.80 -24.15 -7.89
C ASN A 159 10.94 -22.69 -8.36
N GLY A 160 10.28 -21.75 -7.70
CA GLY A 160 10.37 -20.31 -7.99
C GLY A 160 9.52 -19.84 -9.17
N VAL A 161 8.67 -20.71 -9.73
CA VAL A 161 7.74 -20.33 -10.80
C VAL A 161 6.68 -19.38 -10.23
N GLN A 162 6.46 -18.23 -10.87
CA GLN A 162 5.41 -17.31 -10.46
C GLN A 162 4.03 -17.87 -10.79
N VAL A 163 3.13 -17.85 -9.81
CA VAL A 163 1.75 -18.36 -9.91
C VAL A 163 0.80 -17.24 -9.49
N VAL A 164 -0.20 -16.95 -10.33
CA VAL A 164 -1.29 -16.04 -9.98
C VAL A 164 -2.34 -16.83 -9.23
N LEU A 165 -2.66 -16.42 -8.01
CA LEU A 165 -3.60 -17.17 -7.16
C LEU A 165 -5.06 -16.85 -7.52
N PRO A 166 -5.89 -17.84 -7.89
CA PRO A 166 -7.31 -17.64 -8.17
C PRO A 166 -8.12 -17.34 -6.90
N GLY A 167 -9.35 -16.85 -7.03
CA GLY A 167 -10.23 -16.67 -5.87
C GLY A 167 -10.69 -18.02 -5.30
N LEU A 168 -10.65 -18.18 -3.97
CA LEU A 168 -11.16 -19.36 -3.25
C LEU A 168 -12.55 -19.08 -2.68
N CYS A 169 -13.50 -18.74 -3.55
CA CYS A 169 -14.83 -18.25 -3.15
C CYS A 169 -15.80 -19.34 -2.66
N ASN A 170 -15.45 -20.62 -2.81
CA ASN A 170 -16.23 -21.77 -2.36
C ASN A 170 -15.34 -23.04 -2.33
N THR A 171 -15.87 -24.18 -1.87
CA THR A 171 -15.11 -25.44 -1.79
C THR A 171 -14.69 -25.93 -3.17
N GLN A 172 -15.57 -25.80 -4.17
CA GLN A 172 -15.27 -26.17 -5.56
C GLN A 172 -14.05 -25.41 -6.13
N ALA A 173 -13.89 -24.13 -5.80
CA ALA A 173 -12.73 -23.35 -6.22
C ALA A 173 -11.42 -23.91 -5.64
N VAL A 174 -11.45 -24.45 -4.41
CA VAL A 174 -10.28 -25.13 -3.82
C VAL A 174 -10.04 -26.48 -4.50
N ASP A 175 -11.09 -27.23 -4.80
CA ASP A 175 -11.00 -28.52 -5.49
C ASP A 175 -10.49 -28.40 -6.92
N GLN A 176 -10.72 -27.26 -7.57
CA GLN A 176 -10.24 -26.98 -8.94
C GLN A 176 -8.80 -26.46 -9.00
N LEU A 177 -8.15 -26.17 -7.85
CA LEU A 177 -6.75 -25.74 -7.86
C LEU A 177 -5.86 -26.76 -8.56
N THR A 178 -5.01 -26.26 -9.45
CA THR A 178 -3.90 -27.00 -10.03
C THR A 178 -2.87 -27.33 -8.95
N SER A 179 -1.94 -28.26 -9.25
CA SER A 179 -0.85 -28.58 -8.32
C SER A 179 0.02 -27.36 -8.01
N ALA A 180 0.27 -26.49 -8.98
CA ALA A 180 1.08 -25.28 -8.80
C ALA A 180 0.39 -24.28 -7.87
N GLU A 181 -0.90 -24.01 -8.10
CA GLU A 181 -1.69 -23.09 -7.25
C GLU A 181 -1.88 -23.64 -5.84
N ALA A 182 -2.20 -24.94 -5.70
CA ALA A 182 -2.33 -25.56 -4.39
C ALA A 182 -1.01 -25.51 -3.60
N SER A 183 0.14 -25.67 -4.25
CA SER A 183 1.44 -25.49 -3.59
C SER A 183 1.69 -24.03 -3.21
N ALA A 184 1.41 -23.08 -4.10
CA ALA A 184 1.61 -21.66 -3.84
C ALA A 184 0.74 -21.17 -2.67
N TYR A 185 -0.53 -21.59 -2.63
CA TYR A 185 -1.41 -21.36 -1.49
C TYR A 185 -0.89 -21.99 -0.20
N PHE A 186 -0.46 -23.26 -0.26
CA PHE A 186 0.09 -23.95 0.90
C PHE A 186 1.32 -23.23 1.46
N MET A 187 2.26 -22.84 0.60
CA MET A 187 3.46 -22.08 0.99
C MET A 187 3.10 -20.74 1.65
N GLY A 188 2.07 -20.06 1.15
CA GLY A 188 1.59 -18.81 1.73
C GLY A 188 0.95 -18.98 3.11
N TYR A 189 0.10 -20.00 3.30
CA TYR A 189 -0.56 -20.24 4.59
C TYR A 189 0.33 -20.95 5.62
N TYR A 190 1.32 -21.72 5.17
CA TYR A 190 2.22 -22.53 6.00
C TYR A 190 3.69 -22.26 5.65
N PRO A 191 4.19 -21.02 5.86
CA PRO A 191 5.56 -20.67 5.52
C PRO A 191 6.56 -21.52 6.31
N GLY A 192 7.60 -22.01 5.63
CA GLY A 192 8.64 -22.86 6.22
C GLY A 192 8.24 -24.33 6.44
N ILE A 193 6.99 -24.72 6.14
CA ILE A 193 6.55 -26.11 6.23
C ILE A 193 6.79 -26.83 4.90
N GLN A 194 7.33 -28.06 4.98
CA GLN A 194 7.55 -28.89 3.80
C GLN A 194 6.23 -29.14 3.06
N ILE A 195 6.23 -28.86 1.76
CA ILE A 195 5.04 -29.01 0.92
C ILE A 195 4.69 -30.51 0.79
N PRO A 196 3.48 -30.93 1.16
CA PRO A 196 3.04 -32.31 0.97
C PRO A 196 3.05 -32.71 -0.51
N HIS A 197 3.60 -33.88 -0.82
CA HIS A 197 3.65 -34.37 -2.20
C HIS A 197 2.25 -34.60 -2.78
N VAL A 198 1.27 -34.97 -1.95
CA VAL A 198 -0.12 -35.22 -2.36
C VAL A 198 -0.90 -33.91 -2.46
N VAL A 199 -1.42 -33.60 -3.66
CA VAL A 199 -2.20 -32.36 -3.91
C VAL A 199 -3.42 -32.27 -2.99
N GLN A 200 -4.11 -33.39 -2.74
CA GLN A 200 -5.29 -33.39 -1.88
C GLN A 200 -4.98 -33.00 -0.44
N GLN A 201 -3.81 -33.38 0.09
CA GLN A 201 -3.38 -32.98 1.44
C GLN A 201 -3.18 -31.46 1.52
N ARG A 202 -2.63 -30.84 0.45
CA ARG A 202 -2.50 -29.39 0.36
C ARG A 202 -3.87 -28.71 0.33
N LYS A 203 -4.82 -29.21 -0.47
CA LYS A 203 -6.19 -28.69 -0.56
C LYS A 203 -6.93 -28.76 0.78
N ILE A 204 -6.84 -29.89 1.48
CA ILE A 204 -7.39 -30.06 2.84
C ILE A 204 -6.77 -29.04 3.81
N ALA A 205 -5.45 -28.86 3.78
CA ALA A 205 -4.79 -27.86 4.63
C ALA A 205 -5.26 -26.44 4.29
N ILE A 206 -5.40 -26.10 3.01
CA ILE A 206 -5.91 -24.80 2.56
C ILE A 206 -7.34 -24.57 3.07
N LEU A 207 -8.24 -25.56 2.95
CA LEU A 207 -9.61 -25.48 3.48
C LEU A 207 -9.61 -25.15 4.98
N ARG A 208 -8.76 -25.82 5.77
CA ARG A 208 -8.60 -25.53 7.20
C ARG A 208 -8.05 -24.13 7.48
N ALA A 209 -7.07 -23.69 6.70
CA ALA A 209 -6.47 -22.37 6.80
C ALA A 209 -7.50 -21.26 6.52
N ILE A 210 -8.41 -21.48 5.57
CA ILE A 210 -9.48 -20.51 5.25
C ILE A 210 -10.74 -20.66 6.13
N GLY A 211 -10.75 -21.59 7.09
CA GLY A 211 -11.85 -21.73 8.06
C GLY A 211 -12.96 -22.69 7.64
N ARG A 212 -12.64 -23.77 6.92
CA ARG A 212 -13.57 -24.87 6.61
C ARG A 212 -13.16 -26.15 7.35
N ASP A 213 -14.14 -26.81 7.94
CA ASP A 213 -13.98 -28.13 8.52
C ASP A 213 -14.11 -29.20 7.42
N VAL A 214 -13.08 -30.04 7.29
CA VAL A 214 -12.91 -31.10 6.27
C VAL A 214 -12.34 -32.37 6.86
#